data_AF-A0A9D6PP48-F1
#
_entry.id   AF-A0A9D6PP48-F1
#
_cell.length_a   1.000
_cell.length_b   1.000
_cell.length_c   1.000
_cell.angle_alpha   90.00
_cell.angle_beta   90.00
_cell.angle_gamma   90.00
#
_symmetry.space_group_name_H-M   'P 1'
#
loop_
_entity.id
_entity.type
_entity.pdbx_description
1 polymer ?
#
loop_
_entity_poly.entity_id
_entity_poly.type
_entity_poly.pdbx_seq_one_letter_code
_entity_poly.pdbx_strand_id
1 'polypeptide(L)'
;MPGRRRSVLDSFAMLAFLNKERGFEKVRSLLRAAETTSEPLLMNEINIGEVYYVTAKDRSVERAEEFLHRLETLPILPVSNSFADVLEAARIKARFPISYADAFV
;
A
#
# COMPACT_ATOMS: atom_id res chain seq x y z
N MET A 1 22.37 16.68 0.85
CA MET A 1 22.15 15.25 1.16
C MET A 1 21.48 14.63 -0.06
N PRO A 2 22.04 13.58 -0.68
CA PRO A 2 21.37 12.92 -1.79
C PRO A 2 20.00 12.43 -1.28
N GLY A 3 18.93 12.72 -2.03
CA GLY A 3 17.55 12.48 -1.61
C GLY A 3 17.35 11.02 -1.20
N ARG A 4 17.00 10.80 0.07
CA ARG A 4 16.77 9.47 0.63
C ARG A 4 15.56 8.84 -0.05
N ARG A 5 15.75 7.72 -0.74
CA ARG A 5 14.66 6.99 -1.42
C ARG A 5 13.69 6.44 -0.36
N ARG A 6 12.46 6.94 -0.35
CA ARG A 6 11.37 6.36 0.44
C ARG A 6 10.79 5.17 -0.33
N SER A 7 10.47 4.10 0.38
CA SER A 7 9.81 2.93 -0.23
C SER A 7 8.31 3.11 -0.21
N VAL A 8 7.64 2.72 -1.29
CA VAL A 8 6.19 2.71 -1.42
C VAL A 8 5.72 1.27 -1.43
N LEU A 9 4.66 0.97 -0.68
CA LEU A 9 3.98 -0.31 -0.71
C LEU A 9 2.75 -0.24 -1.62
N ASP A 10 2.60 -1.25 -2.46
CA ASP A 10 1.39 -1.51 -3.22
C ASP A 10 0.46 -2.47 -2.45
N SER A 11 -0.73 -2.71 -3.00
CA SER A 11 -1.71 -3.63 -2.43
C SER A 11 -1.21 -5.07 -2.39
N PHE A 12 -0.50 -5.52 -3.43
CA PHE A 12 0.05 -6.88 -3.53
C PHE A 12 1.07 -7.19 -2.43
N ALA A 13 1.99 -6.26 -2.15
CA ALA A 13 2.96 -6.39 -1.09
C ALA A 13 2.27 -6.48 0.28
N MET A 14 1.25 -5.64 0.51
CA MET A 14 0.48 -5.69 1.75
C MET A 14 -0.31 -6.99 1.90
N LEU A 15 -0.99 -7.45 0.84
CA LEU A 15 -1.71 -8.73 0.83
C LEU A 15 -0.77 -9.90 1.11
N ALA A 16 0.41 -9.92 0.48
CA ALA A 16 1.42 -10.94 0.74
C ALA A 16 1.90 -10.92 2.20
N PHE A 17 2.01 -9.72 2.80
CA PHE A 17 2.32 -9.57 4.22
C PHE A 17 1.19 -10.08 5.14
N LEU A 18 -0.07 -9.78 4.83
CA LEU A 18 -1.22 -10.20 5.64
C LEU A 18 -1.45 -11.72 5.57
N ASN A 19 -1.29 -12.30 4.37
CA ASN A 19 -1.57 -13.72 4.12
C ASN A 19 -0.35 -14.63 4.35
N LYS A 20 0.82 -14.08 4.69
CA LYS A 20 2.08 -14.83 4.82
C LYS A 20 2.49 -15.56 3.54
N GLU A 21 2.26 -14.93 2.40
CA GLU A 21 2.56 -15.47 1.07
C GLU A 21 3.97 -15.08 0.60
N ARG A 22 4.29 -15.42 -0.65
CA ARG A 22 5.57 -15.05 -1.27
C ARG A 22 5.73 -13.52 -1.28
N GLY A 23 6.72 -13.02 -0.57
CA GLY A 23 6.95 -11.58 -0.38
C GLY A 23 6.79 -11.12 1.06
N PHE A 24 6.14 -11.93 1.91
CA PHE A 24 5.94 -11.67 3.35
C PHE A 24 7.22 -11.23 4.05
N GLU A 25 8.30 -12.00 3.91
CA GLU A 25 9.56 -11.75 4.61
C GLU A 25 10.21 -10.42 4.21
N LYS A 26 10.10 -10.06 2.92
CA LYS A 26 10.61 -8.79 2.42
C LYS A 26 9.86 -7.63 3.04
N VAL A 27 8.53 -7.65 3.02
CA VAL A 27 7.71 -6.59 3.60
C VAL A 27 7.91 -6.50 5.12
N ARG A 28 7.99 -7.65 5.81
CA ARG A 28 8.32 -7.71 7.24
C ARG A 28 9.67 -7.04 7.55
N SER A 29 10.69 -7.28 6.73
CA SER A 29 12.00 -6.64 6.92
C SER A 29 11.95 -5.12 6.72
N LEU A 30 11.17 -4.64 5.73
CA LEU A 30 10.99 -3.22 5.47
C LEU A 30 10.25 -2.53 6.62
N LEU A 31 9.20 -3.15 7.17
CA LEU A 31 8.47 -2.63 8.33
C LEU A 31 9.38 -2.52 9.56
N ARG A 32 10.19 -3.55 9.85
CA ARG A 32 11.17 -3.50 10.96
C ARG A 32 12.22 -2.41 10.77
N ALA A 33 12.69 -2.21 9.53
CA ALA A 33 13.63 -1.14 9.21
C ALA A 33 12.98 0.25 9.39
N ALA A 34 11.72 0.40 8.97
CA ALA A 34 10.94 1.62 9.14
C ALA A 34 10.74 1.98 10.63
N GLU A 35 10.42 1.00 11.47
CA GLU A 35 10.39 1.13 12.94
C GLU A 35 11.75 1.59 13.49
N THR A 36 12.83 0.88 13.15
CA THR A 36 14.18 1.13 13.69
C THR A 36 14.71 2.51 13.29
N THR A 37 14.41 2.95 12.08
CA THR A 37 14.88 4.24 11.53
C THR A 37 13.93 5.40 11.80
N SER A 38 12.72 5.12 12.33
CA SER A 38 11.63 6.09 12.44
C SER A 38 11.27 6.77 11.11
N GLU A 39 11.42 6.03 10.01
CA GLU A 39 11.04 6.46 8.67
C GLU A 39 9.95 5.56 8.11
N PRO A 40 8.69 6.01 8.08
CA PRO A 40 7.58 5.16 7.66
C PRO A 40 7.66 4.81 6.17
N LEU A 41 7.17 3.63 5.82
CA LEU A 41 6.87 3.27 4.44
C LEU A 41 5.66 4.07 3.97
N LEU A 42 5.59 4.41 2.69
CA LEU A 42 4.43 5.11 2.14
C LEU A 42 3.45 4.10 1.55
N MET A 43 2.15 4.38 1.65
CA MET A 43 1.13 3.61 0.95
C MET A 43 0.01 4.53 0.47
N ASN A 44 -0.33 4.48 -0.81
CA ASN A 44 -1.42 5.28 -1.34
C ASN A 44 -2.77 4.80 -0.79
N GLU A 45 -3.70 5.71 -0.48
CA GLU A 45 -5.05 5.38 -0.01
C GLU A 45 -5.83 4.47 -0.97
N ILE A 46 -5.59 4.57 -2.28
CA ILE A 46 -6.18 3.66 -3.28
C ILE A 46 -5.71 2.22 -3.06
N ASN A 47 -4.43 2.01 -2.77
CA ASN A 47 -3.89 0.68 -2.48
C ASN A 47 -4.41 0.14 -1.14
N ILE A 48 -4.61 1.00 -0.14
CA ILE A 48 -5.23 0.61 1.14
C ILE A 48 -6.66 0.12 0.89
N GLY A 49 -7.43 0.86 0.10
CA GLY A 49 -8.78 0.46 -0.31
C GLY A 49 -8.81 -0.85 -1.11
N GLU A 50 -7.83 -1.09 -1.98
CA GLU A 50 -7.71 -2.35 -2.71
C GLU A 50 -7.42 -3.54 -1.77
N VAL A 51 -6.53 -3.37 -0.79
CA VAL A 51 -6.28 -4.41 0.23
C VAL A 51 -7.55 -4.71 1.02
N TYR A 52 -8.29 -3.68 1.43
CA TYR A 52 -9.57 -3.85 2.10
C TYR A 52 -10.54 -4.64 1.22
N TYR A 53 -10.74 -4.22 -0.03
CA TYR A 53 -11.66 -4.87 -0.96
C TYR A 53 -11.32 -6.35 -1.18
N VAL A 54 -10.06 -6.65 -1.48
CA VAL A 54 -9.60 -8.03 -1.70
C VAL A 54 -9.78 -8.86 -0.43
N THR A 55 -9.41 -8.33 0.73
CA THR A 55 -9.57 -9.04 2.01
C THR A 55 -11.04 -9.30 2.34
N ALA A 56 -11.91 -8.30 2.13
CA ALA A 56 -13.34 -8.43 2.37
C ALA A 56 -13.99 -9.48 1.45
N LYS A 57 -13.60 -9.48 0.17
CA LYS A 57 -14.10 -10.40 -0.84
C LYS A 57 -13.63 -11.84 -0.64
N ASP A 58 -12.35 -12.03 -0.35
CA ASP A 58 -11.74 -13.36 -0.30
C ASP A 58 -11.83 -14.02 1.09
N ARG A 59 -11.99 -13.21 2.15
CA ARG A 59 -12.05 -13.67 3.54
C ARG A 59 -13.36 -13.27 4.20
N SER A 60 -13.46 -12.02 4.68
CA SER A 60 -14.65 -11.45 5.31
C SER A 60 -14.47 -9.96 5.57
N VAL A 61 -15.57 -9.23 5.76
CA VAL A 61 -15.54 -7.79 6.10
C VAL A 61 -14.82 -7.58 7.43
N GLU A 62 -15.02 -8.43 8.42
CA GLU A 62 -14.36 -8.33 9.73
C GLU A 62 -12.83 -8.39 9.59
N ARG A 63 -12.31 -9.23 8.69
CA ARG A 63 -10.86 -9.28 8.42
C ARG A 63 -10.34 -8.04 7.71
N ALA A 64 -11.16 -7.39 6.91
CA ALA A 64 -10.81 -6.14 6.26
C ALA A 64 -10.79 -4.97 7.27
N GLU A 65 -11.72 -4.94 8.23
CA GLU A 65 -11.71 -3.98 9.35
C GLU A 65 -10.51 -4.21 10.28
N GLU A 66 -10.20 -5.47 10.61
CA GLU A 66 -8.98 -5.83 11.36
C GLU A 66 -7.70 -5.32 10.65
N PHE A 67 -7.67 -5.33 9.31
CA PHE A 67 -6.56 -4.75 8.56
C PHE A 67 -6.44 -3.24 8.78
N LEU A 68 -7.55 -2.49 8.77
CA LEU A 68 -7.53 -1.04 9.02
C LEU A 68 -7.02 -0.74 10.43
N HIS A 69 -7.50 -1.46 11.44
CA HIS A 69 -7.00 -1.31 12.82
C HIS A 69 -5.51 -1.65 12.95
N ARG A 70 -5.03 -2.68 12.24
CA ARG A 70 -3.60 -3.02 12.22
C ARG A 70 -2.78 -1.95 11.52
N LEU A 71 -3.30 -1.35 10.45
CA LEU A 71 -2.62 -0.32 9.68
C LEU A 71 -2.24 0.88 10.56
N GLU A 72 -3.09 1.27 11.52
CA GLU A 72 -2.82 2.35 12.48
C GLU A 72 -1.56 2.11 13.34
N THR A 73 -1.18 0.85 13.54
CA THR A 73 -0.03 0.46 14.36
C THR A 73 1.22 0.14 13.55
N LEU A 74 1.11 0.01 12.23
CA LEU A 74 2.25 -0.26 11.36
C LEU A 74 3.02 1.03 11.08
N PRO A 75 4.35 0.98 10.84
CA PRO A 75 5.15 2.13 10.43
C PRO A 75 4.88 2.47 8.94
N ILE A 76 3.62 2.73 8.62
CA ILE A 76 3.13 3.05 7.28
C ILE A 76 2.40 4.39 7.35
N LEU A 77 2.74 5.28 6.43
CA LEU A 77 2.07 6.56 6.27
C LEU A 77 1.14 6.49 5.06
N PRO A 78 -0.19 6.54 5.26
CA PRO A 78 -1.16 6.73 4.18
C PRO A 78 -0.90 8.03 3.42
N VAL A 79 -0.96 7.96 2.09
CA VAL A 79 -0.81 9.11 1.19
C VAL A 79 -2.13 9.36 0.49
N SER A 80 -2.71 10.54 0.75
CA SER A 80 -3.95 11.00 0.13
C SER A 80 -3.71 11.55 -1.27
N ASN A 81 -4.79 11.61 -2.05
CA ASN A 81 -4.75 12.05 -3.45
C ASN A 81 -5.54 13.34 -3.64
N SER A 82 -4.94 14.31 -4.32
CA SER A 82 -5.65 15.46 -4.85
C SER A 82 -6.38 15.10 -6.15
N PHE A 83 -7.30 15.97 -6.60
CA PHE A 83 -7.93 15.81 -7.91
C PHE A 83 -6.92 15.80 -9.07
N ALA A 84 -5.81 16.54 -8.93
CA ALA A 84 -4.75 16.56 -9.93
C ALA A 84 -4.05 15.19 -10.03
N ASP A 85 -3.79 14.54 -8.88
CA ASP A 85 -3.16 13.20 -8.84
C ASP A 85 -4.06 12.17 -9.51
N VAL A 86 -5.37 12.24 -9.25
CA VAL A 86 -6.37 11.37 -9.88
C VAL A 86 -6.39 11.53 -11.40
N LEU A 87 -6.35 12.77 -11.91
CA LEU A 87 -6.29 13.02 -13.35
C LEU A 87 -4.99 12.52 -13.98
N GLU A 88 -3.87 12.63 -13.26
CA GLU A 88 -2.59 12.14 -13.76
C GLU A 88 -2.54 10.62 -13.83
N ALA A 89 -3.03 9.93 -12.80
CA ALA A 89 -3.21 8.48 -12.82
C ALA A 89 -4.10 8.03 -14.00
N ALA A 90 -5.20 8.76 -14.27
CA ALA A 90 -6.07 8.48 -15.41
C ALA A 90 -5.35 8.65 -16.76
N ARG A 91 -4.49 9.66 -16.90
CA ARG A 91 -3.67 9.85 -18.12
C ARG A 91 -2.64 8.75 -18.29
N ILE A 92 -2.00 8.29 -17.22
CA ILE A 92 -1.07 7.16 -17.26
C ILE A 92 -1.81 5.90 -17.72
N LYS A 93 -2.95 5.59 -17.08
CA LYS A 93 -3.77 4.42 -17.44
C LYS A 93 -4.31 4.47 -18.88
N ALA A 94 -4.63 5.64 -19.41
CA ALA A 94 -5.05 5.79 -20.80
C ALA A 94 -3.94 5.46 -21.80
N ARG A 95 -2.67 5.63 -21.40
CA ARG A 95 -1.50 5.38 -22.25
C ARG A 95 -0.95 3.96 -22.10
N PHE A 96 -1.15 3.31 -20.96
CA PHE A 96 -0.53 2.03 -20.63
C PHE A 96 -1.55 0.98 -20.16
N PRO A 97 -1.36 -0.32 -20.50
CA PRO A 97 -2.27 -1.39 -20.12
C PRO A 97 -2.03 -1.86 -18.66
N ILE A 98 -2.12 -0.94 -17.70
CA ILE A 98 -1.99 -1.21 -16.25
C ILE A 98 -3.36 -1.22 -15.56
N SER A 99 -3.48 -1.61 -14.29
CA SER A 99 -4.74 -1.34 -13.55
C SER A 99 -4.87 0.15 -13.23
N TYR A 100 -6.07 0.61 -12.86
CA TYR A 100 -6.21 2.02 -12.46
C TYR A 100 -5.54 2.31 -11.11
N ALA A 101 -5.58 1.37 -10.16
CA ALA A 101 -4.89 1.48 -8.88
C ALA A 101 -3.37 1.56 -9.05
N ASP A 102 -2.81 0.72 -9.94
CA ASP A 102 -1.36 0.75 -10.26
C ASP A 102 -0.90 2.08 -10.85
N ALA A 103 -1.82 2.91 -11.38
CA ALA A 103 -1.48 4.22 -11.92
C ALA A 103 -1.20 5.28 -10.83
N PHE A 104 -1.44 4.96 -9.55
CA PHE A 104 -1.20 5.82 -8.40
C PHE A 104 0.15 5.56 -7.69
N VAL A 105 0.97 4.62 -8.18
CA VAL A 105 2.15 4.08 -7.47
C VAL A 105 3.43 4.16 -8.29
#